data_AF-A0A0M2VIZ9-F1
#
_entry.id   AF-A0A0M2VIZ9-F1
#
_cell.length_a   1.000
_cell.length_b   1.000
_cell.length_c   1.000
_cell.angle_alpha   90.00
_cell.angle_beta   90.00
_cell.angle_gamma   90.00
#
_symmetry.space_group_name_H-M   'P 1'
#
loop_
_entity.id
_entity.type
_entity.pdbx_description
1 polymer ?
#
loop_
_entity_poly.entity_id
_entity_poly.type
_entity_poly.pdbx_seq_one_letter_code
_entity_poly.pdbx_strand_id
1 'polypeptide(L)'
;MKKFFWLAVIILLLLTFSDHELLRPYRDQIYGLVLDSAPSSGKMSDEQALRQIQKQFNALAANWGEGQQLQLNKAAESKANLLLFHQRYCVSRDFNPILFGEPLQQSCGIIDSHMEALTRK
;
A
#
# COMPACT_ATOMS: atom_id res chain seq x y z
N MET A 1 -15.42 -26.52 -29.60
CA MET A 1 -15.56 -25.20 -30.26
C MET A 1 -16.24 -24.15 -29.38
N LYS A 2 -17.54 -24.26 -29.05
CA LYS A 2 -18.28 -23.22 -28.28
C LYS A 2 -17.75 -22.93 -26.86
N LYS A 3 -17.25 -23.96 -26.15
CA LYS A 3 -16.71 -23.83 -24.78
C LYS A 3 -15.38 -23.06 -24.75
N PHE A 4 -14.51 -23.26 -25.73
CA PHE A 4 -13.27 -22.50 -25.88
C PHE A 4 -13.53 -21.04 -26.24
N PHE A 5 -14.50 -20.79 -27.11
CA PHE A 5 -14.92 -19.42 -27.45
C PHE A 5 -15.45 -18.68 -26.21
N TRP A 6 -16.31 -19.33 -25.41
CA TRP A 6 -16.82 -18.75 -24.16
C TRP A 6 -15.72 -18.48 -23.13
N LEU A 7 -14.73 -19.37 -23.03
CA LEU A 7 -13.61 -19.21 -22.12
C LEU A 7 -12.68 -18.06 -22.57
N ALA A 8 -12.43 -17.94 -23.88
CA ALA A 8 -11.70 -16.81 -24.45
C ALA A 8 -12.44 -15.48 -24.21
N VAL A 9 -13.77 -15.46 -24.36
CA VAL A 9 -14.59 -14.27 -24.07
C VAL A 9 -14.52 -13.89 -22.60
N ILE A 10 -14.59 -14.85 -21.67
CA ILE A 10 -14.47 -14.59 -20.23
C ILE A 10 -13.09 -14.01 -19.89
N ILE A 11 -12.01 -14.58 -20.45
CA ILE A 11 -10.66 -14.06 -20.24
C ILE A 11 -10.52 -12.64 -20.81
N LEU A 12 -11.07 -12.39 -22.00
CA LEU A 12 -11.00 -11.08 -22.65
C LEU A 12 -11.82 -10.02 -21.90
N LEU A 13 -12.94 -10.41 -21.31
CA LEU A 13 -13.73 -9.55 -20.41
C LEU A 13 -12.95 -9.23 -19.13
N LEU A 14 -12.34 -10.25 -18.50
CA LEU A 14 -11.53 -10.03 -17.32
C LEU A 14 -10.35 -9.08 -17.59
N LEU A 15 -9.69 -9.20 -18.74
CA LEU A 15 -8.61 -8.29 -19.13
C LEU A 15 -9.13 -6.87 -19.43
N THR A 16 -10.20 -6.74 -20.23
CA THR A 16 -10.76 -5.43 -20.61
C THR A 16 -11.34 -4.65 -19.43
N PHE A 17 -11.96 -5.34 -18.48
CA PHE A 17 -12.55 -4.71 -17.28
C PHE A 17 -11.59 -4.65 -16.10
N SER A 18 -10.38 -5.23 -16.17
CA SER A 18 -9.39 -5.21 -15.07
C SER A 18 -8.90 -3.80 -14.71
N ASP A 19 -8.94 -2.86 -15.66
CA ASP A 19 -8.54 -1.47 -15.49
C ASP A 19 -9.71 -0.54 -15.08
N HIS A 20 -10.91 -1.09 -14.88
CA HIS A 20 -12.06 -0.29 -14.49
C HIS A 20 -11.96 0.13 -13.00
N GLU A 21 -11.94 1.42 -12.74
CA GLU A 21 -11.68 2.03 -11.43
C GLU A 21 -12.64 1.56 -10.31
N LEU A 22 -13.85 1.15 -10.70
CA LEU A 22 -14.90 0.60 -9.82
C LEU A 22 -14.53 -0.76 -9.19
N LEU A 23 -13.63 -1.52 -9.81
CA LEU A 23 -13.25 -2.87 -9.35
C LEU A 23 -11.99 -2.88 -8.47
N ARG A 24 -11.30 -1.75 -8.33
CA ARG A 24 -10.12 -1.59 -7.45
C ARG A 24 -10.34 -2.16 -6.03
N PRO A 25 -11.39 -1.76 -5.28
CA PRO A 25 -11.52 -2.17 -3.87
C PRO A 25 -11.72 -3.68 -3.69
N TYR A 26 -12.47 -4.32 -4.59
CA TYR A 26 -12.68 -5.78 -4.55
C TYR A 26 -11.42 -6.54 -4.94
N ARG A 27 -10.69 -6.05 -5.94
CA ARG A 27 -9.43 -6.63 -6.39
C ARG A 27 -8.37 -6.57 -5.29
N ASP A 28 -8.27 -5.44 -4.60
CA ASP A 28 -7.32 -5.25 -3.50
C ASP A 28 -7.64 -6.17 -2.30
N GLN A 29 -8.93 -6.41 -2.03
CA GLN A 29 -9.36 -7.37 -1.02
C GLN A 29 -8.94 -8.82 -1.36
N ILE A 30 -9.17 -9.25 -2.60
CA ILE A 30 -8.79 -10.60 -3.06
C ILE A 30 -7.27 -10.77 -3.06
N TYR A 31 -6.51 -9.78 -3.53
CA TYR A 31 -5.06 -9.85 -3.45
C TYR A 31 -4.55 -9.90 -2.01
N GLY A 32 -5.16 -9.14 -1.09
CA GLY A 32 -4.82 -9.20 0.34
C GLY A 32 -5.02 -10.60 0.93
N LEU A 33 -6.13 -11.25 0.60
CA LEU A 33 -6.43 -12.63 1.06
C LEU A 33 -5.44 -13.67 0.50
N VAL A 34 -5.04 -13.55 -0.76
CA VAL A 34 -4.12 -14.51 -1.42
C VAL A 34 -2.67 -14.31 -0.94
N LEU A 35 -2.28 -13.07 -0.64
CA LEU A 35 -0.94 -12.74 -0.15
C LEU A 35 -0.76 -13.09 1.34
N ASP A 36 -1.78 -12.86 2.17
CA ASP A 36 -1.75 -13.18 3.61
C ASP A 36 -1.72 -14.70 3.88
N SER A 37 -2.06 -15.54 2.89
CA SER A 37 -2.11 -17.01 3.01
C SER A 37 -0.99 -17.76 2.26
N ALA A 38 -0.09 -17.05 1.57
CA ALA A 38 1.09 -17.65 0.97
C ALA A 38 2.24 -17.75 1.98
N PRO A 39 2.85 -18.93 2.21
CA PRO A 39 4.04 -19.04 3.04
C PRO A 39 5.17 -18.20 2.44
N SER A 40 5.63 -17.18 3.17
CA SER A 40 6.65 -16.23 2.70
C SER A 40 8.05 -16.87 2.69
N SER A 41 8.31 -17.75 1.74
CA SER A 41 9.68 -18.25 1.46
C SER A 41 10.45 -17.34 0.49
N GLY A 42 9.79 -16.31 -0.06
CA GLY A 42 10.37 -15.29 -0.93
C GLY A 42 10.47 -13.91 -0.25
N LYS A 43 11.43 -13.09 -0.70
CA LYS A 43 11.57 -11.70 -0.24
C LYS A 43 10.36 -10.88 -0.68
N MET A 44 9.86 -10.01 0.20
CA MET A 44 8.70 -9.14 -0.05
C MET A 44 8.98 -8.17 -1.23
N SER A 45 8.02 -8.01 -2.14
CA SER A 45 8.06 -6.99 -3.21
C SER A 45 7.75 -5.60 -2.67
N ASP A 46 8.07 -4.55 -3.43
CA ASP A 46 7.77 -3.18 -3.01
C ASP A 46 6.27 -2.87 -3.02
N GLU A 47 5.47 -3.46 -3.91
CA GLU A 47 4.01 -3.31 -3.88
C GLU A 47 3.38 -4.01 -2.67
N GLN A 48 3.90 -5.19 -2.29
CA GLN A 48 3.48 -5.88 -1.07
C GLN A 48 3.81 -5.04 0.17
N ALA A 49 5.01 -4.48 0.23
CA ALA A 49 5.44 -3.59 1.31
C ALA A 49 4.53 -2.35 1.40
N LEU A 50 4.25 -1.68 0.26
CA LEU A 50 3.40 -0.49 0.24
C LEU A 50 1.98 -0.80 0.76
N ARG A 51 1.39 -1.93 0.35
CA ARG A 51 0.08 -2.36 0.85
C ARG A 51 0.09 -2.65 2.35
N GLN A 52 1.14 -3.30 2.83
CA GLN A 52 1.28 -3.60 4.26
C GLN A 52 1.43 -2.32 5.08
N ILE A 53 2.20 -1.34 4.59
CA ILE A 53 2.35 -0.03 5.21
C ILE A 53 1.01 0.71 5.25
N GLN A 54 0.24 0.72 4.15
CA GLN A 54 -1.10 1.31 4.14
C GLN A 54 -2.02 0.67 5.20
N LYS A 55 -2.01 -0.66 5.32
CA LYS A 55 -2.79 -1.40 6.33
C LYS A 55 -2.37 -1.00 7.75
N GLN A 56 -1.07 -0.92 8.01
CA GLN A 56 -0.54 -0.55 9.32
C GLN A 56 -0.81 0.93 9.65
N PHE A 57 -0.70 1.83 8.67
CA PHE A 57 -1.06 3.25 8.84
C PHE A 57 -2.55 3.43 9.15
N ASN A 58 -3.43 2.73 8.44
CA ASN A 58 -4.87 2.77 8.72
C ASN A 58 -5.19 2.28 10.13
N ALA A 59 -4.53 1.21 10.59
CA ALA A 59 -4.70 0.70 11.95
C ALA A 59 -4.14 1.67 13.00
N LEU A 60 -2.97 2.25 12.73
CA LEU A 60 -2.30 3.20 13.62
C LEU A 60 -3.11 4.49 13.78
N ALA A 61 -3.63 5.03 12.68
CA ALA A 61 -4.37 6.29 12.65
C ALA A 61 -5.87 6.15 13.00
N ALA A 62 -6.36 4.95 13.32
CA ALA A 62 -7.79 4.71 13.57
C ALA A 62 -8.37 5.58 14.71
N ASN A 63 -7.54 5.97 15.68
CA ASN A 63 -7.94 6.83 16.80
C ASN A 63 -7.33 8.23 16.73
N TRP A 64 -6.75 8.60 15.58
CA TRP A 64 -6.12 9.91 15.37
C TRP A 64 -7.10 10.90 14.75
N GLY A 65 -6.68 12.17 14.64
CA GLY A 65 -7.48 13.17 13.93
C GLY A 65 -7.50 12.92 12.42
N GLU A 66 -8.60 13.30 11.76
CA GLU A 66 -8.80 13.11 10.31
C GLU A 66 -7.64 13.67 9.47
N GLY A 67 -7.10 14.83 9.84
CA GLY A 67 -5.95 15.42 9.16
C GLY A 67 -4.68 14.54 9.20
N GLN A 68 -4.44 13.86 10.32
CA GLN A 68 -3.30 12.95 10.48
C GLN A 68 -3.47 11.69 9.63
N GLN A 69 -4.67 11.13 9.63
CA GLN A 69 -5.02 9.99 8.79
C GLN A 69 -4.88 10.34 7.30
N LEU A 70 -5.40 11.50 6.88
CA LEU A 70 -5.29 11.97 5.49
C LEU A 70 -3.82 12.18 5.09
N GLN A 71 -3.00 12.73 5.98
CA GLN A 71 -1.57 12.91 5.74
C GLN A 71 -0.85 11.58 5.50
N LEU A 72 -1.15 10.55 6.29
CA LEU A 72 -0.58 9.21 6.10
C LEU A 72 -1.10 8.53 4.83
N ASN A 73 -2.39 8.67 4.52
CA ASN A 73 -2.96 8.13 3.29
C ASN A 73 -2.29 8.75 2.05
N LYS A 74 -2.05 10.07 2.07
CA LYS A 74 -1.33 10.76 1.01
C LYS A 74 0.13 10.33 0.91
N ALA A 75 0.79 10.14 2.05
CA ALA A 75 2.17 9.63 2.07
C ALA A 75 2.26 8.22 1.47
N ALA A 76 1.29 7.35 1.78
CA ALA A 76 1.28 5.96 1.33
C ALA A 76 0.59 5.73 -0.02
N GLU A 77 0.17 6.79 -0.74
CA GLU A 77 -0.51 6.68 -2.04
C GLU A 77 0.37 6.01 -3.11
N SER A 78 1.69 6.24 -3.06
CA SER A 78 2.67 5.60 -3.94
C SER A 78 4.01 5.41 -3.23
N LYS A 79 4.85 4.50 -3.73
CA LYS A 79 6.22 4.32 -3.25
C LYS A 79 7.02 5.63 -3.31
N ALA A 80 6.87 6.42 -4.37
CA ALA A 80 7.56 7.70 -4.51
C ALA A 80 7.14 8.70 -3.41
N ASN A 81 5.84 8.83 -3.16
CA ASN A 81 5.31 9.70 -2.09
C ASN A 81 5.80 9.24 -0.71
N LEU A 82 5.83 7.93 -0.49
CA LEU A 82 6.22 7.35 0.79
C LEU A 82 7.71 7.59 1.07
N LEU A 83 8.58 7.38 0.07
CA LEU A 83 10.01 7.65 0.18
C LEU A 83 10.29 9.14 0.36
N LEU A 84 9.53 10.02 -0.30
CA LEU A 84 9.65 11.46 -0.10
C LEU A 84 9.21 11.89 1.30
N PHE A 85 8.11 11.33 1.81
CA PHE A 85 7.66 11.54 3.18
C PHE A 85 8.73 11.09 4.18
N HIS A 86 9.28 9.89 3.98
CA HIS A 86 10.33 9.33 4.83
C HIS A 86 11.58 10.21 4.84
N GLN A 87 12.09 10.57 3.67
CA GLN A 87 13.25 11.43 3.54
C GLN A 87 13.04 12.77 4.26
N ARG A 88 11.87 13.38 4.07
CA ARG A 88 11.57 14.70 4.63
C ARG A 88 11.42 14.66 6.15
N TYR A 89 10.58 13.75 6.66
CA TYR A 89 10.13 13.83 8.05
C TYR A 89 10.81 12.82 8.98
N CYS A 90 11.28 11.68 8.46
CA CYS A 90 11.97 10.66 9.25
C CYS A 90 13.48 10.88 9.25
N VAL A 91 14.06 11.22 8.09
CA VAL A 91 15.52 11.41 7.94
C VAL A 91 15.94 12.85 8.16
N SER A 92 15.44 13.79 7.35
CA SER A 92 15.80 15.22 7.46
C SER A 92 15.19 15.87 8.71
N ARG A 93 14.18 15.24 9.32
CA ARG A 93 13.46 15.73 10.51
C ARG A 93 12.84 17.11 10.29
N ASP A 94 12.37 17.37 9.07
CA ASP A 94 11.62 18.58 8.78
C ASP A 94 10.34 18.61 9.61
N PHE A 95 9.87 19.80 9.97
CA PHE A 95 8.66 19.94 10.75
C PHE A 95 7.42 19.63 9.90
N ASN A 96 6.55 18.75 10.41
CA ASN A 96 5.23 18.47 9.85
C ASN A 96 4.15 18.99 10.81
N PRO A 97 3.41 20.06 10.46
CA PRO A 97 2.45 20.69 11.37
C PRO A 97 1.22 19.82 11.67
N ILE A 98 0.96 18.80 10.85
CA ILE A 98 -0.22 17.93 10.98
C ILE A 98 0.13 16.66 11.75
N LEU A 99 1.30 16.07 11.45
CA LEU A 99 1.73 14.79 12.00
C LEU A 99 3.15 14.93 12.58
N PHE A 100 3.24 15.11 13.90
CA PHE A 100 4.49 15.35 14.64
C PHE A 100 4.51 14.55 15.95
N GLY A 101 5.65 14.56 16.64
CA GLY A 101 5.80 13.88 17.92
C GLY A 101 5.69 12.35 17.79
N GLU A 102 5.01 11.72 18.74
CA GLU A 102 4.84 10.27 18.79
C GLU A 102 4.14 9.70 17.52
N PRO A 103 3.04 10.26 17.00
CA PRO A 103 2.44 9.82 15.75
C PRO A 103 3.42 9.75 14.56
N LEU A 104 4.29 10.76 14.43
CA LEU A 104 5.30 10.78 13.38
C LEU A 104 6.37 9.69 13.61
N GLN A 105 6.84 9.52 14.84
CA GLN A 105 7.82 8.49 15.19
C GLN A 105 7.30 7.08 14.89
N GLN A 106 6.06 6.78 15.28
CA GLN A 106 5.42 5.50 15.01
C GLN A 106 5.25 5.25 13.50
N SER A 107 4.87 6.30 12.76
CA SER A 107 4.74 6.23 11.30
C SER A 107 6.10 5.96 10.63
N CYS A 108 7.16 6.64 11.07
CA CYS A 108 8.52 6.39 10.59
C CYS A 108 9.00 4.98 10.89
N GLY A 109 8.75 4.46 12.10
CA GLY A 109 9.10 3.09 12.47
C GLY A 109 8.44 2.02 11.60
N ILE A 110 7.19 2.23 11.20
CA ILE A 110 6.52 1.36 10.21
C ILE A 110 7.25 1.40 8.87
N ILE A 111 7.56 2.59 8.34
CA ILE A 111 8.25 2.72 7.04
C ILE A 111 9.63 2.05 7.09
N ASP A 112 10.40 2.28 8.16
CA ASP A 112 11.73 1.72 8.35
C ASP A 112 11.70 0.17 8.36
N SER A 113 10.67 -0.43 8.95
CA SER A 113 10.50 -1.89 8.99
C SER A 113 10.33 -2.54 7.61
N HIS A 114 9.98 -1.74 6.59
CA HIS A 114 9.76 -2.19 5.21
C HIS A 114 10.76 -1.60 4.20
N MET A 115 11.76 -0.85 4.67
CA MET A 115 12.66 -0.09 3.79
C MET A 115 13.44 -0.98 2.81
N GLU A 116 13.87 -2.17 3.26
CA GLU A 116 14.61 -3.11 2.40
C GLU A 116 13.80 -3.50 1.15
N ALA A 117 12.49 -3.74 1.33
CA ALA A 117 11.59 -4.07 0.23
C ALA A 117 11.37 -2.85 -0.68
N LEU A 118 11.22 -1.65 -0.10
CA LEU A 118 10.97 -0.43 -0.85
C LEU A 118 12.16 0.02 -1.71
N THR A 119 13.40 -0.21 -1.30
CA THR A 119 14.59 0.29 -2.02
C THR A 119 15.26 -0.75 -2.92
N ARG A 120 14.74 -1.98 -2.97
CA ARG A 120 15.28 -3.04 -3.84
C ARG A 120 15.11 -2.64 -5.31
N LYS A 121 16.18 -2.80 -6.09
CA LYS A 121 16.18 -2.61 -7.56
C LYS A 121 15.75 -3.87 -8.28
#